data_AF-A0A0P0GGL9-F1
#
_entry.id   AF-A0A0P0GGL9-F1
#
_cell.length_a   1.000
_cell.length_b   1.000
_cell.length_c   1.000
_cell.angle_alpha   90.00
_cell.angle_beta   90.00
_cell.angle_gamma   90.00
#
_symmetry.space_group_name_H-M   'P 1'
#
loop_
_entity.id
_entity.type
_entity.pdbx_description
1 polymer ?
#
loop_
_entity_poly.entity_id
_entity_poly.type
_entity_poly.pdbx_seq_one_letter_code
_entity_poly.pdbx_strand_id
1 'polypeptide(L)'
;MENISDSKLLPYGMMNFAVIRRDDYYYVDKTAFIPLIERSDRFFFFMRPRRFGKSLTLNMLQHYYDVNARDKFDALFGDLYIGQHPTKDRNSYLVLKLNFSLVSSELHNYLYTYLLNTYDEAELSFSSYEKSEPGYLS
;
A
#
# COMPACT_ATOMS: atom_id res chain seq x y z
N MET A 1 16.00 18.12 29.38
CA MET A 1 14.93 17.81 28.41
C MET A 1 15.43 16.66 27.58
N GLU A 2 14.79 15.51 27.74
CA GLU A 2 15.24 14.22 27.22
C GLU A 2 15.17 14.22 25.69
N ASN A 3 16.29 13.86 25.06
CA ASN A 3 16.47 13.82 23.62
C ASN A 3 15.71 12.59 23.10
N ILE A 4 14.44 12.75 22.74
CA ILE A 4 13.64 11.71 22.11
C ILE A 4 14.32 11.43 20.77
N SER A 5 15.06 10.32 20.69
CA SER A 5 15.80 9.90 19.49
C SER A 5 14.97 10.10 18.23
N ASP A 6 15.60 10.54 17.13
CA ASP A 6 15.07 10.55 15.75
C ASP A 6 14.77 9.12 15.24
N SER A 7 14.03 8.32 16.01
CA SER A 7 13.66 6.95 15.65
C SER A 7 12.29 6.95 15.00
N LYS A 8 12.26 6.41 13.77
CA LYS A 8 11.01 6.21 13.03
C LYS A 8 10.07 5.31 13.82
N LEU A 9 8.79 5.67 13.84
CA LEU A 9 7.77 4.86 14.49
C LEU A 9 7.59 3.52 13.76
N LEU A 10 7.34 2.45 14.52
CA LEU A 10 7.00 1.16 13.93
C LEU A 10 5.53 1.17 13.48
N PRO A 11 5.24 0.85 12.21
CA PRO A 11 3.88 0.85 11.67
C PRO A 11 3.11 -0.41 12.11
N TYR A 12 2.74 -0.50 13.39
CA TYR A 12 2.05 -1.67 13.95
C TYR A 12 0.64 -1.83 13.36
N GLY A 13 0.40 -2.94 12.65
CA GLY A 13 -0.89 -3.23 12.03
C GLY A 13 -1.21 -2.39 10.79
N MET A 14 -0.35 -1.44 10.40
CA MET A 14 -0.55 -0.60 9.24
C MET A 14 -0.12 -1.34 7.96
N MET A 15 -1.02 -1.38 6.98
CA MET A 15 -0.85 -2.15 5.74
C MET A 15 -0.86 -1.27 4.48
N ASN A 16 -0.86 0.05 4.66
CA ASN A 16 -0.84 1.03 3.59
C ASN A 16 0.61 1.52 3.40
N PHE A 17 1.21 1.10 2.29
CA PHE A 17 2.56 1.46 1.90
C PHE A 17 2.71 2.97 1.69
N ALA A 18 1.76 3.61 1.00
CA ALA A 18 1.83 5.04 0.74
C ALA A 18 1.83 5.87 2.04
N VAL A 19 1.00 5.50 3.02
CA VAL A 19 0.98 6.14 4.34
C VAL A 19 2.30 5.94 5.07
N ILE A 20 2.84 4.71 5.06
CA ILE A 20 4.15 4.40 5.67
C ILE A 20 5.26 5.26 5.08
N ARG A 21 5.25 5.49 3.75
CA ARG A 21 6.24 6.34 3.07
C ARG A 21 6.03 7.81 3.39
N ARG A 22 4.80 8.32 3.29
CA ARG A 22 4.46 9.73 3.50
C ARG A 22 4.70 10.19 4.93
N ASP A 23 4.32 9.38 5.91
CA ASP A 23 4.35 9.72 7.34
C ASP A 23 5.67 9.28 8.01
N ASP A 24 6.69 8.95 7.20
CA ASP A 24 8.05 8.53 7.60
C ASP A 24 8.11 7.41 8.66
N TYR A 25 7.24 6.41 8.54
CA TYR A 25 7.31 5.22 9.38
C TYR A 25 8.50 4.33 9.01
N TYR A 26 8.93 3.50 9.97
CA TYR A 26 9.97 2.50 9.71
C TYR A 26 9.48 1.49 8.66
N TYR A 27 10.19 1.43 7.54
CA TYR A 27 9.91 0.50 6.43
C TYR A 27 11.17 -0.30 6.10
N VAL A 28 11.04 -1.63 6.08
CA VAL A 28 12.10 -2.50 5.57
C VAL A 28 11.93 -2.60 4.07
N ASP A 29 12.91 -2.07 3.33
CA ASP A 29 12.89 -2.12 1.87
C ASP A 29 12.96 -3.56 1.36
N LYS A 30 11.87 -4.00 0.71
CA LYS A 30 11.74 -5.30 0.04
C LYS A 30 11.63 -5.15 -1.48
N THR A 31 11.80 -3.93 -2.00
CA THR A 31 11.59 -3.64 -3.43
C THR A 31 12.64 -4.30 -4.32
N ALA A 32 13.80 -4.67 -3.77
CA ALA A 32 14.81 -5.49 -4.46
C ALA A 32 14.32 -6.89 -4.89
N PHE A 33 13.20 -7.38 -4.32
CA PHE A 33 12.59 -8.63 -4.77
C PHE A 33 11.74 -8.47 -6.03
N ILE A 34 11.37 -7.25 -6.44
CA ILE A 34 10.52 -7.03 -7.62
C ILE A 34 11.13 -7.64 -8.89
N PRO A 35 12.41 -7.41 -9.24
CA PRO A 35 13.01 -8.04 -10.42
C PRO A 35 13.05 -9.57 -10.34
N LEU A 36 13.11 -10.14 -9.13
CA LEU A 36 13.08 -11.59 -8.91
C LEU A 36 11.67 -12.15 -9.13
N ILE A 37 10.64 -11.41 -8.70
CA ILE A 37 9.23 -11.74 -8.95
C ILE A 37 8.95 -11.67 -10.45
N GLU A 38 9.40 -10.63 -11.15
CA GLU A 38 9.19 -10.49 -12.60
C GLU A 38 9.91 -11.58 -13.43
N ARG A 39 10.98 -12.16 -12.90
CA ARG A 39 11.69 -13.31 -13.52
C ARG A 39 11.07 -14.66 -13.17
N SER A 40 10.19 -14.72 -12.18
CA SER A 40 9.54 -15.98 -11.80
C SER A 40 8.54 -16.44 -12.87
N ASP A 41 8.35 -17.75 -12.99
CA ASP A 41 7.42 -18.36 -13.95
C ASP A 41 5.96 -17.93 -13.69
N ARG A 42 5.01 -18.37 -14.52
CA ARG A 42 3.60 -17.94 -14.64
C ARG A 42 2.82 -17.65 -13.34
N PHE A 43 3.22 -18.17 -12.18
CA PHE A 43 2.57 -17.93 -10.90
C PHE A 43 3.57 -17.72 -9.77
N PHE A 44 3.41 -16.63 -9.02
CA PHE A 44 4.17 -16.36 -7.81
C PHE A 44 3.30 -16.56 -6.57
N PHE A 45 3.62 -17.55 -5.73
CA PHE A 45 2.88 -17.82 -4.49
C PHE A 45 3.70 -17.40 -3.27
N PHE A 46 3.17 -16.46 -2.49
CA PHE A 46 3.74 -16.18 -1.17
C PHE A 46 3.32 -17.30 -0.20
N MET A 47 4.27 -18.14 0.24
CA MET A 47 4.08 -19.12 1.33
C MET A 47 3.47 -18.47 2.59
N ARG A 48 2.77 -19.19 3.48
CA ARG A 48 2.05 -18.62 4.66
C ARG A 48 2.86 -18.50 5.99
N PRO A 49 4.01 -17.80 6.09
CA PRO A 49 4.48 -17.34 7.40
C PRO A 49 3.58 -16.21 7.94
N ARG A 50 3.13 -16.33 9.18
CA ARG A 50 2.33 -15.31 9.88
C ARG A 50 3.21 -14.05 10.09
N ARG A 51 2.62 -12.85 9.92
CA ARG A 51 3.29 -11.54 10.08
C ARG A 51 4.46 -11.27 9.11
N PHE A 52 4.56 -11.98 8.00
CA PHE A 52 5.60 -11.75 7.00
C PHE A 52 5.49 -10.41 6.25
N GLY A 53 4.36 -9.70 6.41
CA GLY A 53 4.11 -8.43 5.71
C GLY A 53 3.56 -8.58 4.30
N LYS A 54 2.95 -9.73 3.97
CA LYS A 54 2.36 -10.01 2.65
C LYS A 54 1.44 -8.91 2.14
N SER A 55 0.51 -8.46 2.97
CA SER A 55 -0.46 -7.45 2.55
C SER A 55 0.18 -6.10 2.28
N LEU A 56 1.17 -5.71 3.11
CA LEU A 56 1.97 -4.51 2.87
C LEU A 56 2.78 -4.66 1.57
N THR A 57 3.37 -5.83 1.31
CA THR A 57 4.07 -6.12 0.05
C THR A 57 3.12 -6.05 -1.15
N LEU A 58 1.90 -6.61 -1.06
CA LEU A 58 0.91 -6.51 -2.14
C LEU A 58 0.47 -5.07 -2.39
N ASN A 59 0.29 -4.27 -1.34
CA ASN A 59 -0.05 -2.86 -1.50
C ASN A 59 1.13 -2.05 -2.07
N MET A 60 2.37 -2.37 -1.71
CA MET A 60 3.56 -1.82 -2.36
C MET A 60 3.61 -2.17 -3.85
N LEU A 61 3.41 -3.44 -4.22
CA LEU A 61 3.39 -3.88 -5.62
C LEU A 61 2.27 -3.21 -6.41
N GLN A 62 1.10 -3.02 -5.80
CA GLN A 62 0.01 -2.25 -6.39
C GLN A 62 0.48 -0.85 -6.78
N HIS A 63 1.10 -0.10 -5.85
CA HIS A 63 1.62 1.24 -6.16
C HIS A 63 2.75 1.24 -7.20
N TYR A 64 3.56 0.17 -7.26
CA TYR A 64 4.65 0.07 -8.21
C TYR A 64 4.18 -0.18 -9.65
N TYR A 65 3.17 -1.03 -9.83
CA TYR A 65 2.68 -1.45 -11.14
C TYR A 65 1.56 -0.57 -11.71
N ASP A 66 0.75 0.07 -10.85
CA ASP A 66 -0.45 0.80 -11.26
C ASP A 66 -0.12 2.10 -12.01
N VAL A 67 -0.71 2.28 -13.20
CA VAL A 67 -0.63 3.51 -14.00
C VAL A 67 -1.11 4.74 -13.22
N ASN A 68 -2.08 4.58 -12.31
CA ASN A 68 -2.63 5.67 -11.50
C ASN A 68 -1.66 6.17 -10.41
N ALA A 69 -0.54 5.48 -10.19
CA ALA A 69 0.48 5.87 -9.22
C ALA A 69 1.74 6.47 -9.88
N ARG A 70 1.71 6.71 -11.19
CA ARG A 70 2.87 7.19 -11.96
C ARG A 70 3.40 8.54 -11.45
N ASP A 71 2.50 9.45 -11.10
CA ASP A 71 2.80 10.78 -10.55
C ASP A 71 3.44 10.71 -9.15
N LYS A 72 3.20 9.63 -8.42
CA LYS A 72 3.67 9.41 -7.05
C LYS A 72 4.94 8.56 -6.98
N PHE A 73 5.49 8.13 -8.11
CA PHE A 73 6.57 7.16 -8.15
C PHE A 73 7.79 7.62 -7.34
N ASP A 74 8.29 8.83 -7.60
CA ASP A 74 9.49 9.35 -6.94
C ASP A 74 9.28 9.52 -5.42
N ALA A 75 8.09 9.99 -5.02
CA ALA A 75 7.74 10.15 -3.61
C ALA A 75 7.65 8.82 -2.85
N LEU A 76 7.20 7.76 -3.51
CA LEU A 76 7.01 6.45 -2.89
C LEU A 76 8.26 5.57 -2.93
N PHE A 77 9.02 5.64 -4.01
CA PHE A 77 10.09 4.69 -4.32
C PHE A 77 11.47 5.31 -4.50
N GLY A 78 11.61 6.63 -4.67
CA GLY A 78 12.83 7.27 -5.17
C GLY A 78 14.12 6.93 -4.39
N ASP A 79 14.01 6.76 -3.08
CA ASP A 79 15.09 6.36 -2.17
C ASP A 79 15.22 4.84 -1.96
N LEU A 80 14.26 4.05 -2.45
CA LEU A 80 14.26 2.59 -2.37
C LEU A 80 15.03 1.97 -3.54
N TYR A 81 15.38 0.69 -3.41
CA TYR A 81 16.12 -0.04 -4.45
C TYR A 81 15.46 0.07 -5.83
N ILE A 82 14.14 -0.14 -5.91
CA ILE A 82 13.42 -0.13 -7.19
C ILE A 82 13.19 1.28 -7.76
N GLY A 83 13.24 2.34 -6.94
CA GLY A 83 13.24 3.71 -7.44
C GLY A 83 14.51 4.04 -8.19
N GLN A 84 15.64 3.53 -7.67
CA GLN A 84 16.96 3.68 -8.30
C GLN A 84 17.17 2.71 -9.46
N HIS A 85 16.47 1.57 -9.46
CA HIS A 85 16.57 0.51 -10.48
C HIS A 85 15.20 0.12 -11.05
N PRO A 86 14.45 1.05 -11.67
CA PRO A 86 13.11 0.77 -12.15
C PRO A 86 13.13 -0.28 -13.26
N THR A 87 12.19 -1.21 -13.19
CA THR A 87 11.95 -2.22 -14.24
C THR A 87 11.08 -1.62 -15.35
N LYS A 88 11.06 -2.29 -16.51
CA LYS A 88 10.21 -1.89 -17.66
C LYS A 88 8.71 -1.87 -17.33
N ASP A 89 8.32 -2.59 -16.29
CA ASP A 89 6.93 -2.82 -15.89
C ASP A 89 6.41 -1.77 -14.90
N ARG A 90 7.27 -0.86 -14.44
CA ARG A 90 6.93 0.27 -13.56
C ARG A 90 5.75 1.08 -14.13
N ASN A 91 4.70 1.25 -13.32
CA ASN A 91 3.51 2.06 -13.63
C ASN A 91 3.01 1.87 -15.08
N SER A 92 2.93 0.61 -15.51
CA SER A 92 2.57 0.21 -16.87
C SER A 92 1.27 -0.59 -16.95
N TYR A 93 0.68 -0.95 -15.81
CA TYR A 93 -0.50 -1.81 -15.73
C TYR A 93 -1.67 -1.12 -15.02
N LEU A 94 -2.90 -1.50 -15.38
CA LEU A 94 -4.07 -1.22 -14.54
C LEU A 94 -4.16 -2.35 -13.49
N VAL A 95 -3.99 -2.01 -12.22
CA VAL A 95 -3.94 -3.02 -11.13
C VAL A 95 -5.30 -3.16 -10.47
N LEU A 96 -5.84 -4.39 -10.48
CA LEU A 96 -7.05 -4.74 -9.74
C LEU A 96 -6.69 -5.35 -8.39
N LYS A 97 -7.09 -4.70 -7.30
CA LYS A 97 -6.93 -5.23 -5.94
C LYS A 97 -8.22 -5.95 -5.53
N LEU A 98 -8.14 -7.27 -5.39
CA LEU A 98 -9.25 -8.09 -4.89
C LEU A 98 -9.05 -8.40 -3.41
N ASN A 99 -10.01 -7.99 -2.57
CA ASN A 99 -10.03 -8.31 -1.16
C ASN A 99 -11.26 -9.16 -0.82
N PHE A 100 -11.02 -10.39 -0.34
CA PHE A 100 -12.08 -11.32 0.05
C PHE A 100 -12.19 -11.49 1.58
N SER A 101 -11.49 -10.69 2.37
CA SER A 101 -11.52 -10.81 3.84
C SER A 101 -12.88 -10.51 4.46
N LEU A 102 -13.76 -9.83 3.71
CA LEU A 102 -15.09 -9.39 4.15
C LEU A 102 -16.21 -10.30 3.61
N VAL A 103 -15.87 -11.36 2.88
CA VAL A 103 -16.85 -12.31 2.35
C VAL A 103 -17.36 -13.18 3.50
N SER A 104 -18.54 -12.83 3.99
CA SER A 104 -19.30 -13.62 4.96
C SER A 104 -19.83 -14.90 4.31
N SER A 105 -19.73 -16.03 5.00
CA SER A 105 -20.37 -17.28 4.59
C SER A 105 -21.91 -17.24 4.72
N GLU A 106 -22.46 -16.22 5.39
CA GLU A 106 -23.90 -16.06 5.57
C GLU A 106 -24.50 -15.25 4.43
N LEU A 107 -25.27 -15.94 3.57
CA LEU A 107 -25.94 -15.37 2.40
C LEU A 107 -26.92 -14.24 2.75
N HIS A 108 -27.38 -14.15 4.01
CA HIS A 108 -28.52 -13.32 4.40
C HIS A 108 -28.23 -11.82 4.57
N ASN A 109 -26.97 -11.38 4.63
CA ASN A 109 -26.64 -9.97 4.89
C ASN A 109 -25.65 -9.35 3.89
N TYR A 110 -25.53 -9.91 2.68
CA TYR A 110 -24.59 -9.40 1.67
C TYR A 110 -24.82 -7.92 1.32
N LEU A 111 -26.07 -7.49 1.15
CA LEU A 111 -26.40 -6.10 0.83
C LEU A 111 -26.07 -5.15 1.99
N TYR A 112 -26.36 -5.56 3.23
CA TYR A 112 -26.11 -4.73 4.41
C TYR A 112 -24.61 -4.57 4.67
N THR A 113 -23.85 -5.67 4.60
CA THR A 113 -22.39 -5.66 4.71
C THR A 113 -21.75 -4.86 3.57
N TYR A 114 -22.22 -5.03 2.32
CA TYR A 114 -21.69 -4.28 1.17
C TYR A 114 -21.94 -2.78 1.28
N LEU A 115 -23.14 -2.37 1.67
CA LEU A 115 -23.47 -0.96 1.88
C LEU A 115 -22.61 -0.36 2.98
N LEU A 116 -22.57 -0.97 4.17
CA LEU A 116 -21.75 -0.46 5.28
C LEU A 116 -20.28 -0.32 4.91
N ASN A 117 -19.71 -1.30 4.19
CA ASN A 117 -18.32 -1.23 3.76
C ASN A 117 -18.08 -0.15 2.70
N THR A 118 -19.05 0.08 1.80
CA THR A 118 -18.96 1.16 0.81
C THR A 118 -19.00 2.52 1.49
N TYR A 119 -19.82 2.68 2.53
CA TYR A 119 -19.83 3.89 3.35
C TYR A 119 -18.50 4.08 4.09
N ASP A 120 -17.96 3.03 4.72
CA ASP A 120 -16.71 3.10 5.50
C ASP A 120 -15.50 3.41 4.58
N GLU A 121 -15.43 2.80 3.39
CA GLU A 121 -14.39 3.15 2.40
C GLU A 121 -14.55 4.57 1.85
N ALA A 122 -15.78 5.03 1.62
CA ALA A 122 -16.02 6.41 1.19
C ALA A 122 -15.61 7.41 2.28
N GLU A 123 -15.93 7.14 3.54
CA GLU A 123 -15.58 7.98 4.69
C GLU A 123 -14.05 8.02 4.92
N LEU A 124 -13.37 6.88 4.79
CA LEU A 124 -11.90 6.80 4.78
C LEU A 124 -11.29 7.59 3.61
N SER A 125 -11.92 7.56 2.43
CA SER A 125 -11.50 8.35 1.27
C SER A 125 -11.71 9.86 1.50
N PHE A 126 -12.84 10.28 2.07
CA PHE A 126 -13.12 11.69 2.40
C PHE A 126 -12.16 12.23 3.47
N SER A 127 -11.92 11.47 4.54
CA SER A 127 -10.94 11.85 5.57
C SER A 127 -9.51 11.95 5.02
N SER A 128 -9.18 11.13 4.02
CA SER A 128 -7.89 11.22 3.32
C SER A 128 -7.77 12.46 2.42
N TYR A 129 -8.91 12.95 1.91
CA TYR A 129 -8.99 14.13 1.05
C TYR A 129 -8.84 15.43 1.86
N GLU A 130 -9.51 15.54 3.00
CA GLU A 130 -9.36 16.70 3.91
C GLU A 130 -7.92 16.86 4.42
N LYS A 131 -7.17 15.76 4.58
CA LYS A 131 -5.73 15.81 4.95
C LYS A 131 -4.81 16.23 3.80
N SER A 132 -5.31 16.37 2.58
CA SER A 132 -4.53 16.72 1.38
C SER A 132 -4.73 18.14 0.88
N GLU A 133 -5.62 18.94 1.51
CA GLU A 133 -5.72 20.36 1.20
C GLU A 133 -4.51 21.11 1.78
N PRO A 134 -3.65 21.75 0.94
CA PRO A 134 -2.71 22.73 1.44
C PRO A 134 -3.51 23.89 2.01
N GLY A 135 -3.36 24.12 3.33
CA GLY A 135 -4.11 25.14 4.08
C GLY A 135 -4.09 26.50 3.39
N TYR A 136 -5.23 26.86 2.81
CA TYR A 136 -5.56 28.22 2.44
C TYR A 136 -6.38 28.81 3.61
N LEU A 137 -5.74 29.59 4.48
CA LEU A 137 -5.93 31.04 4.56
C LEU A 137 -5.42 31.63 5.88
N SER A 138 -4.88 32.84 5.70
CA SER A 138 -4.78 34.01 6.59
C SER A 138 -4.05 33.89 7.92
#